data_AF-A0A950B646-F1
#
_entry.id   AF-A0A950B646-F1
#
_cell.length_a   1.000
_cell.length_b   1.000
_cell.length_c   1.000
_cell.angle_alpha   90.00
_cell.angle_beta   90.00
_cell.angle_gamma   90.00
#
_symmetry.space_group_name_H-M   'P 1'
#
loop_
_entity.id
_entity.type
_entity.pdbx_description
1 polymer ?
#
loop_
_entity_poly.entity_id
_entity_poly.type
_entity_poly.pdbx_seq_one_letter_code
_entity_poly.pdbx_strand_id
1 'polypeptide(L)'
;AMLVSPDQGYFVRENLKLRLLSARLSLLSRNQDTLKSDLAAADATLARYFDGASKDTQTVRELLKEVGAGSAAVALPTLDTSLKAIQQYRSRG
;
A
#
# COMPACT_ATOMS: atom_id res chain seq x y z
N ALA A 1 -6.95 -17.77 10.04
CA ALA A 1 -7.69 -17.61 11.32
C ALA A 1 -7.14 -16.40 12.09
N MET A 2 -7.85 -15.87 13.10
CA MET A 2 -7.32 -14.78 13.95
C MET A 2 -6.66 -15.33 15.21
N LEU A 3 -5.60 -14.67 15.68
CA LEU A 3 -4.82 -15.08 16.87
C LEU A 3 -5.31 -14.42 18.17
N VAL A 4 -6.50 -13.82 18.15
CA VAL A 4 -7.12 -13.08 19.27
C VAL A 4 -8.49 -13.64 19.63
N SER A 5 -8.95 -13.36 20.85
CA SER A 5 -10.29 -13.77 21.31
C SER A 5 -11.40 -13.24 20.38
N PRO A 6 -12.56 -13.92 20.29
CA PRO A 6 -13.62 -13.58 19.33
C PRO A 6 -14.09 -12.11 19.37
N ASP A 7 -14.25 -11.54 20.57
CA ASP A 7 -14.65 -10.15 20.77
C ASP A 7 -13.58 -9.16 20.31
N GLN A 8 -12.31 -9.43 20.61
CA GLN A 8 -11.18 -8.60 20.15
C GLN A 8 -11.00 -8.71 18.63
N GLY A 9 -11.32 -9.88 18.07
CA GLY A 9 -11.29 -10.12 16.63
C GLY A 9 -12.24 -9.23 15.85
N TYR A 10 -13.40 -8.89 16.42
CA TYR A 10 -14.35 -7.98 15.78
C TYR A 10 -13.76 -6.57 15.59
N PHE A 11 -13.19 -5.98 16.64
CA PHE A 11 -12.60 -4.64 16.58
C PHE A 11 -11.41 -4.56 15.64
N VAL A 12 -10.55 -5.58 15.61
CA VAL A 12 -9.41 -5.64 14.68
C VAL A 12 -9.90 -5.65 13.23
N ARG A 13 -10.94 -6.44 12.92
CA ARG A 13 -11.52 -6.48 11.57
C ARG A 13 -12.13 -5.14 11.17
N GLU A 14 -12.87 -4.50 12.07
CA GLU A 14 -13.50 -3.21 11.76
C GLU A 14 -12.45 -2.10 11.60
N ASN A 15 -11.42 -2.07 12.45
CA ASN A 15 -10.32 -1.13 12.29
C ASN A 15 -9.56 -1.33 10.98
N LEU A 16 -9.29 -2.59 10.60
CA LEU A 16 -8.66 -2.94 9.33
C LEU A 16 -9.51 -2.47 8.14
N LYS A 17 -10.82 -2.71 8.18
CA LYS A 17 -11.76 -2.26 7.15
C LYS A 17 -11.76 -0.74 7.00
N LEU A 18 -11.81 -0.01 8.11
CA LEU A 18 -11.74 1.45 8.10
C LEU A 18 -10.44 1.96 7.50
N ARG A 19 -9.29 1.34 7.84
CA ARG A 19 -7.98 1.68 7.24
C ARG A 19 -7.95 1.44 5.74
N LEU A 20 -8.50 0.32 5.26
CA LEU A 20 -8.54 0.02 3.83
C LEU A 20 -9.43 0.99 3.05
N LEU A 21 -10.53 1.44 3.65
CA LEU A 21 -11.38 2.49 3.07
C LEU A 21 -10.65 3.84 3.00
N SER A 22 -9.90 4.20 4.05
CA SER A 22 -9.03 5.38 4.07
C SER A 22 -7.95 5.31 2.99
N ALA A 23 -7.27 4.17 2.85
CA ALA A 23 -6.28 3.93 1.80
C ALA A 23 -6.89 4.15 0.41
N ARG A 24 -8.09 3.61 0.16
CA ARG A 24 -8.80 3.79 -1.12
C ARG A 24 -9.12 5.26 -1.39
N LEU A 25 -9.58 6.01 -0.40
CA LEU A 25 -9.84 7.45 -0.55
C LEU A 25 -8.55 8.23 -0.84
N SER A 26 -7.46 7.87 -0.17
CA SER A 26 -6.12 8.45 -0.38
C SER A 26 -5.61 8.18 -1.79
N LEU A 27 -5.85 6.98 -2.33
CA LEU A 27 -5.53 6.64 -3.72
C LEU A 27 -6.30 7.52 -4.72
N LEU A 28 -7.61 7.66 -4.54
CA LEU A 28 -8.48 8.46 -5.43
C LEU A 28 -8.16 9.96 -5.36
N SER A 29 -7.76 10.45 -4.19
CA SER A 29 -7.34 11.84 -3.97
C SER A 29 -5.87 12.10 -4.33
N ARG A 30 -5.14 11.08 -4.84
CA ARG A 30 -3.70 11.14 -5.18
C ARG A 30 -2.79 11.51 -3.99
N ASN A 31 -3.24 11.25 -2.78
CA ASN A 31 -2.46 11.44 -1.55
C ASN A 31 -1.61 10.19 -1.27
N GLN A 32 -0.45 10.11 -1.92
CA GLN A 32 0.42 8.93 -1.84
C GLN A 32 0.98 8.68 -0.44
N ASP A 33 1.28 9.71 0.33
CA ASP A 33 1.87 9.55 1.66
C ASP A 33 0.87 8.90 2.62
N THR A 34 -0.38 9.37 2.58
CA THR A 34 -1.46 8.78 3.40
C THR A 34 -1.78 7.37 2.94
N LEU A 35 -1.82 7.13 1.62
CA LEU A 35 -1.99 5.77 1.06
C LEU A 35 -0.89 4.82 1.57
N LYS A 36 0.39 5.20 1.46
CA LYS A 36 1.52 4.36 1.91
C LYS A 36 1.44 4.08 3.41
N SER A 37 1.13 5.09 4.20
CA SER A 37 0.94 4.95 5.64
C SER A 37 -0.20 3.97 5.97
N ASP A 38 -1.36 4.13 5.34
CA ASP A 38 -2.53 3.27 5.58
C ASP A 38 -2.28 1.81 5.15
N LEU A 39 -1.61 1.59 4.02
CA LEU A 39 -1.23 0.25 3.57
C LEU A 39 -0.24 -0.43 4.51
N ALA A 40 0.80 0.29 4.96
CA ALA A 40 1.77 -0.23 5.92
C ALA A 40 1.12 -0.56 7.27
N ALA A 41 0.20 0.30 7.71
CA ALA A 41 -0.52 0.12 8.95
C ALA A 41 -1.51 -1.06 8.86
N ALA A 42 -2.12 -1.30 7.70
CA ALA A 42 -2.96 -2.48 7.44
C ALA A 42 -2.13 -3.78 7.44
N ASP A 43 -0.97 -3.80 6.78
CA ASP A 43 -0.06 -4.95 6.77
C ASP A 43 0.45 -5.29 8.18
N ALA A 44 0.81 -4.28 8.98
CA ALA A 44 1.22 -4.47 10.37
C ALA A 44 0.10 -5.09 11.23
N THR A 45 -1.16 -4.65 11.04
CA THR A 45 -2.32 -5.25 11.71
C THR A 45 -2.50 -6.72 11.31
N LEU A 46 -2.35 -7.04 10.01
CA LEU A 46 -2.42 -8.42 9.52
C LEU A 46 -1.33 -9.29 10.15
N ALA A 47 -0.08 -8.82 10.14
CA ALA A 47 1.05 -9.53 10.72
C ALA A 47 0.90 -9.77 12.24
N ARG A 48 0.24 -8.86 12.95
CA ARG A 48 0.11 -8.93 14.41
C ARG A 48 -1.06 -9.78 14.89
N TYR A 49 -2.18 -9.78 14.17
CA TYR A 49 -3.44 -10.33 14.68
C TYR A 49 -4.02 -11.48 13.86
N PHE A 50 -3.51 -11.71 12.65
CA PHE A 50 -3.95 -12.78 11.77
C PHE A 50 -2.87 -13.85 11.66
N ASP A 51 -3.32 -15.08 11.43
CA ASP A 51 -2.43 -16.22 11.18
C ASP A 51 -1.67 -16.03 9.86
N GLY A 52 -0.36 -15.79 9.95
CA GLY A 52 0.52 -15.60 8.79
C GLY A 52 0.70 -16.84 7.90
N ALA A 53 0.37 -18.04 8.39
CA ALA A 53 0.36 -19.28 7.60
C ALA A 53 -0.94 -19.45 6.80
N SER A 54 -1.97 -18.68 7.11
CA SER A 54 -3.23 -18.70 6.39
C SER A 54 -3.07 -18.13 4.98
N LYS A 55 -3.49 -18.90 3.98
CA LYS A 55 -3.48 -18.50 2.56
C LYS A 55 -4.22 -17.19 2.32
N ASP A 56 -5.33 -16.95 3.02
CA ASP A 56 -6.10 -15.71 2.90
C ASP A 56 -5.31 -14.50 3.39
N THR A 57 -4.60 -14.64 4.52
CA THR A 57 -3.77 -13.55 5.08
C THR A 57 -2.59 -13.26 4.16
N GLN A 58 -2.00 -14.29 3.54
CA GLN A 58 -0.94 -14.12 2.55
C GLN A 58 -1.45 -13.41 1.30
N THR A 59 -2.62 -13.81 0.80
CA THR A 59 -3.27 -13.19 -0.38
C THR A 59 -3.54 -11.71 -0.16
N VAL A 60 -4.12 -11.36 1.00
CA VAL A 60 -4.41 -9.95 1.31
C VAL A 60 -3.13 -9.13 1.41
N ARG A 61 -2.09 -9.63 2.09
CA ARG A 61 -0.81 -8.91 2.18
C ARG A 61 -0.16 -8.70 0.82
N GLU A 62 -0.28 -9.66 -0.09
CA GLU A 62 0.22 -9.50 -1.45
C GLU A 62 -0.55 -8.42 -2.23
N LEU A 63 -1.89 -8.43 -2.13
CA LEU A 63 -2.73 -7.38 -2.73
C LEU A 63 -2.38 -5.97 -2.20
N LEU A 64 -2.04 -5.83 -0.92
CA LEU A 64 -1.60 -4.52 -0.38
C LEU A 64 -0.30 -4.03 -1.04
N LYS A 65 0.65 -4.95 -1.30
CA LYS A 65 1.90 -4.61 -2.00
C LYS A 65 1.62 -4.22 -3.46
N GLU A 66 0.76 -4.97 -4.14
CA GLU A 66 0.37 -4.68 -5.53
C GLU A 66 -0.29 -3.30 -5.64
N VAL A 67 -1.18 -2.94 -4.71
CA VAL A 67 -1.79 -1.60 -4.66
C VAL A 67 -0.73 -0.52 -4.42
N GLY A 68 0.21 -0.76 -3.49
CA GLY A 68 1.32 0.15 -3.24
C GLY A 68 2.16 0.39 -4.50
N ALA A 69 2.58 -0.68 -5.18
CA ALA A 69 3.38 -0.62 -6.40
C ALA A 69 2.60 0.04 -7.56
N GLY A 70 1.34 -0.35 -7.77
CA GLY A 70 0.49 0.21 -8.82
C GLY A 70 0.18 1.69 -8.60
N SER A 71 0.01 2.14 -7.35
CA SER A 71 -0.22 3.55 -7.03
C SER A 71 0.98 4.45 -7.34
N ALA A 72 2.21 3.90 -7.25
CA ALA A 72 3.42 4.59 -7.66
C ALA A 72 3.47 4.80 -9.17
N ALA A 73 2.90 3.90 -9.98
CA ALA A 73 2.80 4.06 -11.44
C ALA A 73 1.77 5.12 -11.88
N VAL A 74 0.80 5.45 -11.01
CA VAL A 74 -0.18 6.54 -11.26
C VAL A 74 0.45 7.92 -11.06
N ALA A 75 1.54 8.03 -10.29
CA ALA A 75 2.46 9.15 -10.42
C ALA A 75 3.26 8.89 -11.71
N LEU A 76 2.84 9.57 -12.78
CA LEU A 76 3.40 9.48 -14.13
C LEU A 76 4.91 9.16 -14.16
N PRO A 77 5.40 8.36 -15.12
CA PRO A 77 6.83 8.35 -15.43
C PRO A 77 7.24 9.80 -15.67
N THR A 78 8.00 10.38 -14.73
CA THR A 78 8.42 11.76 -14.87
C THR A 78 9.34 11.81 -16.08
N LEU A 79 9.20 12.87 -16.87
CA LEU A 79 10.11 13.14 -17.99
C LEU A 79 11.56 13.40 -17.52
N ASP A 80 11.88 13.22 -16.24
CA ASP A 80 13.23 13.35 -15.68
C ASP A 80 14.25 12.46 -16.38
N THR A 81 13.88 11.24 -16.78
CA THR A 81 14.76 10.38 -17.59
C THR A 81 15.03 10.98 -18.96
N SER A 82 14.00 11.50 -19.63
CA SER A 82 14.12 12.18 -20.93
C SER A 82 14.87 13.51 -20.83
N LEU A 83 14.64 14.29 -19.77
CA LEU A 83 15.32 15.56 -19.49
C LEU A 83 16.80 15.34 -19.16
N LYS A 84 17.12 14.31 -18.36
CA LYS A 84 18.51 13.89 -18.11
C LYS A 84 19.20 13.46 -19.40
N ALA A 85 18.53 12.70 -20.27
CA ALA A 85 19.08 12.28 -21.55
C ALA A 85 19.42 13.47 -22.48
N ILE A 86 18.56 14.49 -22.54
CA ILE A 86 18.81 15.70 -23.35
C ILE A 86 19.92 16.57 -22.74
N GLN A 87 19.95 16.74 -21.42
CA GLN A 87 21.03 17.48 -20.75
C GLN A 87 22.39 16.80 -20.97
N GLN A 88 22.43 15.47 -20.91
CA GLN A 88 23.65 14.69 -21.15
C GLN A 88 24.11 14.78 -22.61
N TYR A 89 23.18 14.89 -23.57
CA TYR A 89 23.50 15.19 -24.97
C TYR A 89 24.05 16.62 -25.15
N ARG A 90 23.46 17.63 -24.52
CA ARG A 90 23.95 19.02 -24.59
C ARG A 90 25.30 19.23 -23.91
N SER A 91 25.63 18.48 -22.86
CA SER A 91 26.94 18.58 -22.19
C SER A 91 28.10 17.93 -22.95
N ARG A 92 27.80 17.22 -24.07
CA ARG A 92 28.77 16.50 -24.90
C ARG A 92 29.00 17.15 -26.28
N GLY A 93 28.30 18.24 -26.58
CA GLY A 93 28.58 19.12 -27.73
C GLY A 93 29.16 20.43 -27.23
#